data_AF-A0A925DA94-F1
#
_entry.id   AF-A0A925DA94-F1
#
_cell.length_a   1.000
_cell.length_b   1.000
_cell.length_c   1.000
_cell.angle_alpha   90.00
_cell.angle_beta   90.00
_cell.angle_gamma   90.00
#
_symmetry.space_group_name_H-M   'P 1'
#
loop_
_entity.id
_entity.type
_entity.pdbx_description
1 polymer ?
#
loop_
_entity_poly.entity_id
_entity_poly.type
_entity_poly.pdbx_seq_one_letter_code
_entity_poly.pdbx_strand_id
1 'polypeptide(L)'
;MLTKPSRLATPARAIIHDSPRARRAPTPAAHSPESQRALLRRTRQPPFDSLEVDYSQPNLRIELIAGERPLFSGLWAFETTVGGNPLSAAGPWEEVCRHTDREVDYLELELPLSGGWKLQRQLALARNDDFLYLADALIGAQALAESARTEIRHSFRLPFVAGIRFEPAVETREGSLYRGRKRLALVVPPALPEWRAELCPGSLTGTQSHLVVDHAAHGRNLYSPLWLDLSQARLRRECTWRRLSVGANLEVQPRDVAAGFRVQSGKEQWLVYRSLAPRGNRTVLGQNFLSEFVLCRFLSSGKTEDILEIE
;
A
#
# COMPACT_ATOMS: atom_id res chain seq x y z
N MET A 1 22.67 5.16 -42.29
CA MET A 1 22.78 5.24 -40.82
C MET A 1 21.58 4.52 -40.22
N LEU A 2 21.79 3.29 -39.76
CA LEU A 2 20.76 2.40 -39.23
C LEU A 2 20.44 2.76 -37.77
N THR A 3 19.18 3.10 -37.51
CA THR A 3 18.59 3.33 -36.19
C THR A 3 18.52 2.03 -35.41
N LYS A 4 19.12 2.01 -34.20
CA LYS A 4 19.01 0.90 -33.25
C LYS A 4 17.63 0.92 -32.55
N PRO A 5 16.96 -0.24 -32.38
CA PRO A 5 15.70 -0.30 -31.66
C PRO A 5 15.89 -0.29 -30.12
N SER A 6 14.90 0.28 -29.45
CA SER A 6 14.78 0.42 -27.99
C SER A 6 14.71 -0.92 -27.26
N ARG A 7 15.42 -1.04 -26.15
CA ARG A 7 15.33 -2.20 -25.24
C ARG A 7 14.00 -2.18 -24.48
N LEU A 8 13.23 -3.25 -24.63
CA LEU A 8 12.09 -3.59 -23.78
C LEU A 8 12.56 -3.74 -22.32
N ALA A 9 11.77 -3.21 -21.39
CA ALA A 9 12.01 -3.33 -19.96
C ALA A 9 11.88 -4.81 -19.52
N THR A 10 12.91 -5.32 -18.86
CA THR A 10 12.91 -6.65 -18.25
C THR A 10 12.10 -6.61 -16.95
N PRO A 11 11.22 -7.60 -16.66
CA PRO A 11 10.55 -7.67 -15.36
C PRO A 11 11.58 -7.86 -14.23
N ALA A 12 11.33 -7.19 -13.10
CA ALA A 12 12.14 -7.30 -11.89
C ALA A 12 12.21 -8.76 -11.42
N ARG A 13 13.42 -9.26 -11.17
CA ARG A 13 13.67 -10.58 -10.58
C ARG A 13 13.96 -10.37 -9.09
N ALA A 14 13.10 -10.86 -8.22
CA ALA A 14 13.45 -11.02 -6.81
C ALA A 14 14.59 -12.05 -6.67
N ILE A 15 15.69 -11.68 -6.02
CA ILE A 15 16.78 -12.61 -5.69
C ILE A 15 16.52 -13.21 -4.30
N ILE A 16 16.49 -14.54 -4.23
CA ILE A 16 16.13 -15.33 -3.04
C ILE A 16 17.41 -15.71 -2.28
N HIS A 17 17.54 -15.30 -1.02
CA HIS A 17 18.46 -15.94 -0.08
C HIS A 17 17.79 -17.16 0.56
N ASP A 18 18.03 -18.34 -0.03
CA ASP A 18 17.46 -19.61 0.43
C ASP A 18 18.33 -20.19 1.58
N SER A 19 17.80 -20.18 2.81
CA SER A 19 18.40 -20.90 3.95
C SER A 19 18.00 -22.38 3.94
N PRO A 20 18.83 -23.30 4.51
CA PRO A 20 18.66 -24.74 4.29
C PRO A 20 17.34 -25.31 4.81
N ARG A 21 16.71 -26.14 3.97
CA ARG A 21 15.40 -26.80 4.14
C ARG A 21 15.19 -27.49 5.49
N ALA A 22 14.49 -26.81 6.40
CA ALA A 22 13.49 -27.47 7.24
C ALA A 22 12.22 -27.67 6.41
N ARG A 23 11.53 -28.82 6.52
CA ARG A 23 10.25 -29.08 5.82
C ARG A 23 9.22 -28.01 6.21
N ARG A 24 9.14 -26.93 5.44
CA ARG A 24 8.16 -25.85 5.62
C ARG A 24 6.77 -26.41 5.31
N ALA A 25 5.87 -26.33 6.29
CA ALA A 25 4.45 -26.51 6.02
C ALA A 25 4.03 -25.55 4.90
N PRO A 26 3.11 -25.95 4.01
CA PRO A 26 2.66 -25.08 2.92
C PRO A 26 2.09 -23.79 3.51
N THR A 27 2.41 -22.66 2.88
CA THR A 27 1.97 -21.35 3.35
C THR A 27 0.43 -21.28 3.36
N PRO A 28 -0.16 -20.51 4.28
CA PRO A 28 -1.62 -20.31 4.35
C PRO A 28 -2.19 -19.53 3.16
N ALA A 29 -1.34 -18.81 2.41
CA ALA A 29 -1.74 -18.12 1.18
C ALA A 29 -2.08 -19.10 0.05
N ALA A 30 -2.96 -18.67 -0.85
CA ALA A 30 -3.27 -19.38 -2.08
C ALA A 30 -3.27 -18.38 -3.25
N HIS A 31 -2.92 -18.86 -4.43
CA HIS A 31 -2.86 -18.02 -5.63
C HIS A 31 -3.19 -18.86 -6.85
N SER A 32 -3.97 -18.27 -7.74
CA SER A 32 -4.39 -18.88 -9.00
C SER A 32 -4.25 -17.81 -10.09
N PRO A 33 -3.09 -17.76 -10.79
CA PRO A 33 -2.89 -16.82 -11.89
C PRO A 33 -3.92 -17.02 -13.00
N GLU A 34 -4.30 -18.27 -13.28
CA GLU A 34 -5.24 -18.60 -14.36
C GLU A 34 -6.64 -18.04 -14.09
N SER A 35 -7.05 -18.01 -12.82
CA SER A 35 -8.33 -17.41 -12.43
C SER A 35 -8.19 -15.98 -11.92
N GLN A 36 -6.99 -15.40 -11.98
CA GLN A 36 -6.68 -14.04 -11.50
C GLN A 36 -7.22 -13.76 -10.09
N ARG A 37 -6.90 -14.68 -9.16
CA ARG A 37 -7.31 -14.63 -7.75
C ARG A 37 -6.15 -14.89 -6.81
N ALA A 38 -6.16 -14.17 -5.69
CA ALA A 38 -5.17 -14.33 -4.63
C ALA A 38 -5.86 -14.35 -3.25
N LEU A 39 -5.30 -15.15 -2.34
CA LEU A 39 -5.62 -15.18 -0.92
C LEU A 39 -4.33 -14.89 -0.15
N LEU A 40 -4.26 -13.71 0.46
CA LEU A 40 -3.24 -13.37 1.45
C LEU A 40 -3.79 -13.81 2.81
N ARG A 41 -3.02 -14.55 3.61
CA ARG A 41 -3.55 -15.11 4.86
C ARG A 41 -2.47 -15.26 5.93
N ARG A 42 -2.79 -14.80 7.14
CA ARG A 42 -1.87 -14.89 8.29
C ARG A 42 -1.57 -16.33 8.71
N THR A 43 -2.62 -17.11 8.92
CA THR A 43 -2.55 -18.49 9.42
C THR A 43 -3.78 -19.27 8.96
N ARG A 44 -3.65 -20.60 8.87
CA ARG A 44 -4.80 -21.49 8.57
C ARG A 44 -5.72 -21.68 9.78
N GLN A 45 -5.20 -21.46 11.00
CA GLN A 45 -5.93 -21.67 12.23
C GLN A 45 -6.54 -20.37 12.77
N PRO A 46 -7.76 -20.41 13.33
CA PRO A 46 -8.33 -19.30 14.08
C PRO A 46 -7.48 -18.86 15.30
N PRO A 47 -7.51 -17.57 15.66
CA PRO A 47 -8.05 -16.46 14.86
C PRO A 47 -7.13 -16.15 13.67
N PHE A 48 -7.74 -15.92 12.50
CA PHE A 48 -7.01 -15.57 11.27
C PHE A 48 -7.46 -14.24 10.69
N ASP A 49 -6.51 -13.61 10.02
CA ASP A 49 -6.73 -12.48 9.13
C ASP A 49 -6.47 -12.97 7.70
N SER A 50 -7.34 -12.56 6.78
CA SER A 50 -7.20 -12.91 5.36
C SER A 50 -7.75 -11.82 4.46
N LEU A 51 -7.11 -11.64 3.33
CA LEU A 51 -7.55 -10.79 2.25
C LEU A 51 -7.65 -11.62 0.97
N GLU A 52 -8.87 -11.80 0.48
CA GLU A 52 -9.12 -12.34 -0.84
C GLU A 52 -9.16 -11.20 -1.85
N VAL A 53 -8.59 -11.44 -3.02
CA VAL A 53 -8.49 -10.48 -4.12
C VAL A 53 -8.90 -11.19 -5.41
N ASP A 54 -9.92 -10.66 -6.08
CA ASP A 54 -10.31 -11.06 -7.42
C ASP A 54 -10.04 -9.89 -8.38
N TYR A 55 -9.03 -10.08 -9.23
CA TYR A 55 -8.59 -9.11 -10.23
C TYR A 55 -8.84 -9.62 -11.66
N SER A 56 -9.75 -10.60 -11.80
CA SER A 56 -10.13 -11.17 -13.12
C SER A 56 -10.92 -10.21 -14.00
N GLN A 57 -11.42 -9.12 -13.42
CA GLN A 57 -12.22 -8.10 -14.08
C GLN A 57 -11.58 -6.72 -13.84
N PRO A 58 -11.85 -5.71 -14.70
CA PRO A 58 -11.36 -4.35 -14.47
C PRO A 58 -11.76 -3.78 -13.10
N ASN A 59 -12.94 -4.15 -12.62
CA ASN A 59 -13.44 -3.80 -11.29
C ASN A 59 -12.94 -4.81 -10.25
N LEU A 60 -11.76 -4.56 -9.69
CA LEU A 60 -11.14 -5.42 -8.67
C LEU A 60 -12.02 -5.54 -7.43
N ARG A 61 -12.17 -6.77 -6.94
CA ARG A 61 -12.94 -7.11 -5.74
C ARG A 61 -12.04 -7.58 -4.62
N ILE A 62 -12.41 -7.24 -3.40
CA ILE A 62 -11.74 -7.72 -2.19
C ILE A 62 -12.73 -8.28 -1.18
N GLU A 63 -12.24 -9.18 -0.34
CA GLU A 63 -12.87 -9.54 0.93
C GLU A 63 -11.81 -9.57 2.04
N LEU A 64 -11.96 -8.69 3.02
CA LEU A 64 -11.09 -8.63 4.20
C LEU A 64 -11.81 -9.21 5.40
N ILE A 65 -11.21 -10.24 6.00
CA ILE A 65 -11.60 -10.78 7.30
C ILE A 65 -10.47 -10.49 8.29
N ALA A 66 -10.81 -9.90 9.44
CA ALA A 66 -9.87 -9.67 10.54
C ALA A 66 -10.40 -10.30 11.84
N GLY A 67 -9.63 -11.19 12.45
CA GLY A 67 -10.03 -11.96 13.63
C GLY A 67 -11.38 -12.65 13.44
N GLU A 68 -11.54 -13.32 12.29
CA GLU A 68 -12.77 -14.01 11.85
C GLU A 68 -14.00 -13.10 11.64
N ARG A 69 -13.80 -11.79 11.52
CA ARG A 69 -14.87 -10.82 11.29
C ARG A 69 -14.67 -10.14 9.94
N PRO A 70 -15.60 -10.28 9.00
CA PRO A 70 -15.56 -9.53 7.75
C PRO A 70 -15.61 -8.03 8.03
N LEU A 71 -14.67 -7.29 7.44
CA LEU A 71 -14.56 -5.84 7.52
C LEU A 71 -14.99 -5.18 6.21
N PHE A 72 -14.42 -5.66 5.10
CA PHE A 72 -14.71 -5.18 3.76
C PHE A 72 -15.11 -6.33 2.85
N SER A 73 -16.07 -6.09 1.95
CA SER A 73 -16.42 -7.05 0.89
C SER A 73 -17.06 -6.32 -0.29
N GLY A 74 -16.45 -6.44 -1.47
CA GLY A 74 -16.97 -5.85 -2.70
C GLY A 74 -15.91 -5.16 -3.55
N LEU A 75 -16.32 -4.16 -4.33
CA LEU A 75 -15.46 -3.43 -5.27
C LEU A 75 -14.49 -2.49 -4.53
N TRP A 76 -13.19 -2.66 -4.75
CA TRP A 76 -12.21 -1.60 -4.44
C TRP A 76 -12.19 -0.61 -5.62
N ALA A 77 -13.14 0.32 -5.59
CA ALA A 77 -13.33 1.33 -6.64
C ALA A 77 -12.33 2.48 -6.50
N PHE A 78 -12.02 3.16 -7.61
CA PHE A 78 -11.22 4.38 -7.63
C PHE A 78 -11.77 5.40 -8.63
N GLU A 79 -11.45 6.67 -8.39
CA GLU A 79 -11.69 7.80 -9.28
C GLU A 79 -10.41 8.62 -9.33
N THR A 80 -9.89 8.89 -10.53
CA THR A 80 -8.63 9.63 -10.72
C THR A 80 -8.78 10.69 -11.78
N THR A 81 -8.26 11.89 -11.53
CA THR A 81 -8.09 12.94 -12.53
C THR A 81 -6.64 13.45 -12.56
N VAL A 82 -6.19 13.83 -13.76
CA VAL A 82 -4.86 14.40 -14.02
C VAL A 82 -5.02 15.65 -14.87
N GLY A 83 -4.57 16.80 -14.36
CA GLY A 83 -4.81 18.10 -15.00
C GLY A 83 -6.29 18.38 -15.24
N GLY A 84 -7.16 17.90 -14.34
CA GLY A 84 -8.62 17.97 -14.48
C GLY A 84 -9.26 16.90 -15.38
N ASN A 85 -8.47 16.13 -16.14
CA ASN A 85 -9.01 15.09 -17.03
C ASN A 85 -9.17 13.76 -16.31
N PRO A 86 -10.35 13.11 -16.35
CA PRO A 86 -10.55 11.80 -15.74
C PRO A 86 -9.74 10.71 -16.45
N LEU A 87 -9.17 9.79 -15.67
CA LEU A 87 -8.53 8.60 -16.19
C LEU A 87 -9.50 7.41 -16.17
N SER A 88 -9.43 6.57 -17.18
CA SER A 88 -10.20 5.31 -17.27
C SER A 88 -9.28 4.13 -17.49
N ALA A 89 -9.73 2.92 -17.11
CA ALA A 89 -9.00 1.69 -17.40
C ALA A 89 -8.79 1.52 -18.92
N ALA A 90 -7.56 1.21 -19.32
CA ALA A 90 -7.16 0.99 -20.71
C ALA A 90 -6.79 -0.47 -21.01
N GLY A 91 -6.95 -1.36 -20.04
CA GLY A 91 -6.63 -2.79 -20.15
C GLY A 91 -7.03 -3.56 -18.88
N PRO A 92 -6.67 -4.85 -18.79
CA PRO A 92 -6.92 -5.67 -17.60
C PRO A 92 -5.92 -5.37 -16.49
N TRP A 93 -6.20 -5.90 -15.29
CA TRP A 93 -5.19 -5.98 -14.23
C TRP A 93 -4.13 -7.02 -14.58
N GLU A 94 -2.87 -6.69 -14.30
CA GLU A 94 -1.73 -7.58 -14.43
C GLU A 94 -1.06 -7.75 -13.06
N GLU A 95 -0.71 -8.99 -12.71
CA GLU A 95 0.19 -9.22 -11.57
C GLU A 95 1.61 -8.83 -11.96
N VAL A 96 2.19 -7.89 -11.22
CA VAL A 96 3.57 -7.42 -11.46
C VAL A 96 4.55 -7.97 -10.43
N CYS A 97 4.09 -8.22 -9.20
CA CYS A 97 4.92 -8.82 -8.16
C CYS A 97 4.07 -9.63 -7.19
N ARG A 98 4.60 -10.76 -6.74
CA ARG A 98 4.03 -11.55 -5.64
C ARG A 98 5.15 -12.07 -4.77
N HIS A 99 4.99 -11.96 -3.46
CA HIS A 99 5.94 -12.51 -2.49
C HIS A 99 5.20 -13.12 -1.31
N THR A 100 5.65 -14.28 -0.85
CA THR A 100 5.07 -14.96 0.31
C THR A 100 6.19 -15.64 1.08
N ASP A 101 6.33 -15.30 2.36
CA ASP A 101 7.24 -15.98 3.28
C ASP A 101 6.65 -16.08 4.69
N ARG A 102 7.50 -16.21 5.72
CA ARG A 102 7.07 -16.32 7.11
C ARG A 102 6.60 -14.99 7.71
N GLU A 103 7.06 -13.85 7.19
CA GLU A 103 6.77 -12.52 7.71
C GLU A 103 5.59 -11.88 6.99
N VAL A 104 5.39 -12.16 5.69
CA VAL A 104 4.41 -11.42 4.87
C VAL A 104 3.79 -12.26 3.76
N ASP A 105 2.55 -11.92 3.39
CA ASP A 105 2.01 -12.15 2.05
C ASP A 105 1.86 -10.82 1.32
N TYR A 106 2.38 -10.75 0.10
CA TYR A 106 2.43 -9.56 -0.72
C TYR A 106 1.93 -9.84 -2.13
N LEU A 107 1.12 -8.92 -2.65
CA LEU A 107 0.67 -8.87 -4.02
C LEU A 107 0.77 -7.43 -4.52
N GLU A 108 1.31 -7.26 -5.73
CA GLU A 108 1.30 -6.02 -6.47
C GLU A 108 0.63 -6.25 -7.83
N LEU A 109 -0.38 -5.42 -8.10
CA LEU A 109 -1.14 -5.45 -9.34
C LEU A 109 -0.98 -4.12 -10.07
N GLU A 110 -0.98 -4.14 -11.39
CA GLU A 110 -0.94 -2.95 -12.23
C GLU A 110 -2.15 -2.91 -13.17
N LEU A 111 -2.75 -1.74 -13.32
CA LEU A 111 -3.81 -1.45 -14.26
C LEU A 111 -3.35 -0.33 -15.19
N PRO A 112 -3.21 -0.56 -16.50
CA PRO A 112 -2.99 0.51 -17.45
C PRO A 112 -4.22 1.42 -17.49
N LEU A 113 -3.99 2.73 -17.47
CA LEU A 113 -5.00 3.78 -17.56
C LEU A 113 -4.82 4.59 -18.86
N SER A 114 -5.87 5.31 -19.25
CA SER A 114 -5.84 6.24 -20.38
C SER A 114 -4.71 7.27 -20.26
N GLY A 115 -4.17 7.72 -21.39
CA GLY A 115 -3.10 8.73 -21.42
C GLY A 115 -1.73 8.21 -20.97
N GLY A 116 -1.52 6.89 -20.97
CA GLY A 116 -0.25 6.25 -20.64
C GLY A 116 0.06 6.22 -19.13
N TRP A 117 -0.92 6.54 -18.29
CA TRP A 117 -0.84 6.39 -16.84
C TRP A 117 -1.01 4.93 -16.43
N LYS A 118 -0.57 4.62 -15.22
CA LYS A 118 -0.76 3.31 -14.60
C LYS A 118 -1.23 3.50 -13.16
N LEU A 119 -2.12 2.63 -12.72
CA LEU A 119 -2.48 2.47 -11.30
C LEU A 119 -1.86 1.17 -10.81
N GLN A 120 -0.99 1.25 -9.81
CA GLN A 120 -0.45 0.09 -9.11
C GLN A 120 -1.12 -0.06 -7.76
N ARG A 121 -1.52 -1.28 -7.41
CA ARG A 121 -2.07 -1.64 -6.10
C ARG A 121 -1.13 -2.54 -5.36
N GLN A 122 -0.66 -2.09 -4.20
CA GLN A 122 0.15 -2.89 -3.29
C GLN A 122 -0.72 -3.41 -2.15
N LEU A 123 -0.66 -4.71 -1.88
CA LEU A 123 -1.36 -5.37 -0.80
C LEU A 123 -0.35 -6.20 -0.01
N ALA A 124 -0.12 -5.85 1.26
CA ALA A 124 0.81 -6.58 2.13
C ALA A 124 0.13 -6.94 3.46
N LEU A 125 -0.04 -8.23 3.74
CA LEU A 125 -0.53 -8.72 5.02
C LEU A 125 0.67 -9.23 5.84
N ALA A 126 1.07 -8.45 6.85
CA ALA A 126 2.19 -8.81 7.72
C ALA A 126 1.74 -9.83 8.77
N ARG A 127 2.29 -11.04 8.68
CA ARG A 127 1.81 -12.21 9.43
C ARG A 127 2.12 -12.13 10.92
N ASN A 128 3.29 -11.60 11.25
CA ASN A 128 3.78 -11.53 12.64
C ASN A 128 3.49 -10.18 13.29
N ASP A 129 3.19 -9.15 12.48
CA ASP A 129 2.92 -7.81 12.97
C ASP A 129 1.43 -7.46 13.02
N ASP A 130 0.51 -8.32 12.53
CA ASP A 130 -0.94 -8.10 12.61
C ASP A 130 -1.40 -6.76 11.99
N PHE A 131 -0.89 -6.42 10.81
CA PHE A 131 -1.39 -5.28 10.04
C PHE A 131 -1.58 -5.66 8.58
N LEU A 132 -2.49 -4.92 7.93
CA LEU A 132 -2.66 -4.91 6.48
C LEU A 132 -2.24 -3.55 5.93
N TYR A 133 -1.38 -3.58 4.92
CA TYR A 133 -0.98 -2.44 4.14
C TYR A 133 -1.63 -2.50 2.75
N LEU A 134 -2.34 -1.44 2.39
CA LEU A 134 -2.93 -1.26 1.07
C LEU A 134 -2.37 0.05 0.48
N ALA A 135 -2.08 0.11 -0.80
CA ALA A 135 -1.74 1.38 -1.42
C ALA A 135 -2.13 1.43 -2.88
N ASP A 136 -2.61 2.59 -3.32
CA ASP A 136 -2.72 2.95 -4.73
C ASP A 136 -1.53 3.86 -5.08
N ALA A 137 -0.79 3.52 -6.14
CA ALA A 137 0.27 4.35 -6.73
C ALA A 137 -0.12 4.72 -8.16
N LEU A 138 -0.24 6.01 -8.44
CA LEU A 138 -0.45 6.51 -9.80
C LEU A 138 0.89 6.87 -10.40
N ILE A 139 1.27 6.15 -11.45
CA ILE A 139 2.53 6.32 -12.15
C ILE A 139 2.28 6.97 -13.51
N GLY A 140 2.89 8.13 -13.72
CA GLY A 140 2.78 8.91 -14.96
C GLY A 140 3.52 8.28 -16.13
N ALA A 141 3.11 8.66 -17.35
CA ALA A 141 3.78 8.20 -18.56
C ALA A 141 5.25 8.67 -18.59
N GLN A 142 6.16 7.76 -18.92
CA GLN A 142 7.60 8.04 -19.01
C GLN A 142 7.95 9.10 -20.09
N ALA A 143 7.03 9.35 -21.03
CA ALA A 143 7.15 10.36 -22.08
C ALA A 143 6.84 11.79 -21.60
N LEU A 144 6.34 11.99 -20.39
CA LEU A 144 6.22 13.33 -19.80
C LEU A 144 7.62 13.89 -19.57
N ALA A 145 7.90 15.10 -20.07
CA ALA A 145 9.16 15.79 -19.81
C ALA A 145 9.42 15.85 -18.30
N GLU A 146 10.69 15.78 -17.87
CA GLU A 146 11.05 15.78 -16.44
C GLU A 146 10.50 16.99 -15.68
N SER A 147 10.26 18.11 -16.36
CA SER A 147 9.67 19.34 -15.83
C SER A 147 8.14 19.37 -15.82
N ALA A 148 7.45 18.43 -16.47
CA ALA A 148 5.99 18.43 -16.61
C ALA A 148 5.31 17.85 -15.36
N ARG A 149 5.18 18.66 -14.32
CA ARG A 149 4.37 18.36 -13.13
C ARG A 149 2.93 18.83 -13.35
N THR A 150 1.96 18.07 -12.87
CA THR A 150 0.54 18.37 -13.05
C THR A 150 -0.24 18.08 -11.78
N GLU A 151 -1.44 18.64 -11.66
CA GLU A 151 -2.36 18.28 -10.58
C GLU A 151 -2.87 16.86 -10.79
N ILE A 152 -2.76 16.04 -9.75
CA ILE A 152 -3.29 14.68 -9.69
C ILE A 152 -4.26 14.65 -8.53
N ARG A 153 -5.49 14.17 -8.77
CA ARG A 153 -6.48 13.88 -7.71
C ARG A 153 -6.86 12.42 -7.83
N HIS A 154 -6.81 11.71 -6.72
CA HIS A 154 -7.10 10.29 -6.67
C HIS A 154 -7.94 9.99 -5.42
N SER A 155 -9.00 9.23 -5.62
CA SER A 155 -9.86 8.72 -4.56
C SER A 155 -10.02 7.23 -4.73
N PHE A 156 -9.98 6.45 -3.64
CA PHE A 156 -10.40 5.06 -3.66
C PHE A 156 -11.33 4.75 -2.49
N ARG A 157 -12.15 3.72 -2.69
CA ARG A 157 -13.22 3.35 -1.77
C ARG A 157 -13.17 1.86 -1.43
N LEU A 158 -13.24 1.53 -0.14
CA LEU A 158 -13.32 0.16 0.36
C LEU A 158 -14.71 -0.08 0.94
N PRO A 159 -15.46 -1.08 0.44
CA PRO A 159 -16.86 -1.29 0.80
C PRO A 159 -16.98 -2.03 2.13
N PHE A 160 -17.67 -1.41 3.09
CA PHE A 160 -17.95 -2.03 4.38
C PHE A 160 -18.89 -3.23 4.24
N VAL A 161 -18.63 -4.27 5.03
CA VAL A 161 -19.66 -5.26 5.32
C VAL A 161 -20.74 -4.65 6.22
N ALA A 162 -21.98 -5.11 6.09
CA ALA A 162 -23.11 -4.64 6.90
C ALA A 162 -22.79 -4.66 8.41
N GLY A 163 -23.08 -3.52 9.06
CA GLY A 163 -22.85 -3.29 10.49
C GLY A 163 -21.44 -2.86 10.86
N ILE A 164 -20.52 -2.75 9.89
CA ILE A 164 -19.25 -2.05 10.06
C ILE A 164 -19.46 -0.55 9.91
N ARG A 165 -18.81 0.22 10.77
CA ARG A 165 -18.82 1.68 10.74
C ARG A 165 -17.41 2.21 10.99
N PHE A 166 -17.09 3.34 10.39
CA PHE A 166 -15.85 4.06 10.64
C PHE A 166 -16.12 5.27 11.52
N GLU A 167 -15.37 5.40 12.61
CA GLU A 167 -15.34 6.60 13.44
C GLU A 167 -14.00 7.31 13.27
N PRO A 168 -13.97 8.52 12.66
CA PRO A 168 -12.75 9.30 12.58
C PRO A 168 -12.31 9.81 13.96
N ALA A 169 -11.00 9.93 14.17
CA ALA A 169 -10.48 10.67 15.30
C ALA A 169 -10.77 12.18 15.15
N VAL A 170 -10.91 12.87 16.29
CA VAL A 170 -11.31 14.28 16.35
C VAL A 170 -10.15 15.21 15.98
N GLU A 171 -8.96 14.97 16.53
CA GLU A 171 -7.79 15.84 16.37
C GLU A 171 -6.86 15.39 15.25
N THR A 172 -6.89 14.09 14.95
CA THR A 172 -5.95 13.40 14.07
C THR A 172 -6.68 12.70 12.91
N ARG A 173 -5.95 12.35 11.85
CA ARG A 173 -6.52 11.86 10.57
C ARG A 173 -6.73 10.35 10.46
N GLU A 174 -6.44 9.59 11.51
CA GLU A 174 -6.80 8.18 11.60
C GLU A 174 -8.29 8.03 11.96
N GLY A 175 -8.75 6.79 11.93
CA GLY A 175 -10.02 6.45 12.54
C GLY A 175 -10.13 4.95 12.78
N SER A 176 -11.25 4.53 13.33
CA SER A 176 -11.40 3.17 13.83
C SER A 176 -12.62 2.50 13.22
N LEU A 177 -12.45 1.23 12.85
CA LEU A 177 -13.54 0.39 12.39
C LEU A 177 -14.20 -0.29 13.58
N TYR A 178 -15.53 -0.22 13.64
CA TYR A 178 -16.32 -0.84 14.69
C TYR A 178 -17.39 -1.76 14.14
N ARG A 179 -17.73 -2.79 14.91
CA ARG A 179 -19.00 -3.52 14.80
C ARG A 179 -19.76 -3.41 16.12
N GLY A 180 -20.85 -2.66 16.12
CA GLY A 180 -21.48 -2.22 17.36
C GLY A 180 -20.47 -1.46 18.24
N ARG A 181 -20.23 -1.95 19.46
CA ARG A 181 -19.27 -1.37 20.42
C ARG A 181 -17.84 -1.92 20.30
N LYS A 182 -17.61 -3.00 19.54
CA LYS A 182 -16.28 -3.60 19.45
C LYS A 182 -15.45 -2.90 18.37
N ARG A 183 -14.31 -2.33 18.77
CA ARG A 183 -13.27 -1.83 17.86
C ARG A 183 -12.57 -3.03 17.20
N LEU A 184 -12.45 -3.01 15.88
CA LEU A 184 -11.93 -4.13 15.09
C LEU A 184 -10.60 -3.80 14.41
N ALA A 185 -10.40 -2.55 13.99
CA ALA A 185 -9.15 -2.09 13.40
C ALA A 185 -8.95 -0.59 13.64
N LEU A 186 -7.70 -0.16 13.54
CA LEU A 186 -7.32 1.24 13.42
C LEU A 186 -6.82 1.48 11.99
N VAL A 187 -7.31 2.53 11.35
CA VAL A 187 -7.01 2.87 9.97
C VAL A 187 -6.25 4.19 9.95
N VAL A 188 -5.02 4.15 9.44
CA VAL A 188 -4.12 5.29 9.32
C VAL A 188 -3.86 5.56 7.84
N PRO A 189 -3.90 6.82 7.37
CA PRO A 189 -3.52 7.19 6.00
C PRO A 189 -2.10 7.81 5.98
N PRO A 190 -1.00 7.02 5.82
CA PRO A 190 0.36 7.51 6.10
C PRO A 190 0.81 8.70 5.24
N ALA A 191 0.24 8.89 4.05
CA ALA A 191 0.55 10.02 3.18
C ALA A 191 -0.14 11.34 3.58
N LEU A 192 -1.11 11.29 4.49
CA LEU A 192 -1.70 12.49 5.09
C LEU A 192 -0.95 12.83 6.39
N PRO A 193 -0.84 14.12 6.75
CA PRO A 193 -0.28 14.49 8.03
C PRO A 193 -1.19 14.07 9.20
N GLU A 194 -0.57 13.78 10.34
CA GLU A 194 -1.27 13.29 11.54
C GLU A 194 -2.38 14.24 12.00
N TRP A 195 -2.03 15.49 12.26
CA TRP A 195 -2.91 16.47 12.89
C TRP A 195 -3.83 17.13 11.88
N ARG A 196 -5.14 17.10 12.11
CA ARG A 196 -6.16 17.74 11.25
C ARG A 196 -5.95 19.25 11.09
N ALA A 197 -5.28 19.89 12.05
CA ALA A 197 -4.91 21.30 11.99
C ALA A 197 -3.89 21.61 10.86
N GLU A 198 -3.08 20.64 10.42
CA GLU A 198 -2.19 20.83 9.27
C GLU A 198 -3.00 20.81 7.97
N LEU A 199 -2.83 21.81 7.09
CA LEU A 199 -3.46 21.81 5.79
C LEU A 199 -2.92 20.66 4.92
N CYS A 200 -3.81 19.83 4.40
CA CYS A 200 -3.45 18.84 3.38
C CYS A 200 -4.57 18.66 2.34
N PRO A 201 -4.21 18.46 1.07
CA PRO A 201 -5.18 18.21 0.01
C PRO A 201 -5.56 16.72 -0.02
N GLY A 202 -6.15 16.21 1.06
CA GLY A 202 -6.56 14.80 1.17
C GLY A 202 -7.36 14.51 2.43
N SER A 203 -8.03 13.36 2.46
CA SER A 203 -8.96 12.98 3.51
C SER A 203 -9.00 11.47 3.74
N LEU A 204 -9.32 11.06 4.97
CA LEU A 204 -9.79 9.71 5.29
C LEU A 204 -11.16 9.87 5.93
N THR A 205 -12.19 9.35 5.27
CA THR A 205 -13.58 9.51 5.71
C THR A 205 -14.35 8.20 5.62
N GLY A 206 -15.43 8.11 6.39
CA GLY A 206 -16.38 7.01 6.34
C GLY A 206 -17.73 7.51 5.85
N THR A 207 -18.32 6.79 4.92
CA THR A 207 -19.74 6.90 4.56
C THR A 207 -20.52 5.78 5.26
N GLN A 208 -21.81 5.65 4.97
CA GLN A 208 -22.62 4.53 5.49
C GLN A 208 -22.14 3.15 4.99
N SER A 209 -21.51 3.10 3.80
CA SER A 209 -21.19 1.84 3.12
C SER A 209 -19.73 1.71 2.68
N HIS A 210 -18.92 2.77 2.80
CA HIS A 210 -17.54 2.76 2.33
C HIS A 210 -16.62 3.54 3.26
N LEU A 211 -15.38 3.06 3.38
CA LEU A 211 -14.24 3.87 3.73
C LEU A 211 -13.74 4.57 2.46
N VAL A 212 -13.43 5.86 2.53
CA VAL A 212 -12.97 6.66 1.39
C VAL A 212 -11.65 7.33 1.74
N VAL A 213 -10.67 7.20 0.84
CA VAL A 213 -9.38 7.87 0.91
C VAL A 213 -9.29 8.81 -0.27
N ASP A 214 -9.18 10.11 0.00
CA ASP A 214 -8.92 11.13 -1.02
C ASP A 214 -7.50 11.66 -0.88
N HIS A 215 -6.82 11.83 -2.01
CA HIS A 215 -5.49 12.40 -2.04
C HIS A 215 -5.29 13.19 -3.32
N ALA A 216 -4.79 14.41 -3.19
CA ALA A 216 -4.36 15.22 -4.30
C ALA A 216 -2.91 15.66 -4.10
N ALA A 217 -2.19 15.80 -5.21
CA ALA A 217 -0.82 16.25 -5.23
C ALA A 217 -0.53 16.99 -6.53
N HIS A 218 0.58 17.73 -6.57
CA HIS A 218 1.12 18.29 -7.79
C HIS A 218 2.45 17.61 -8.09
N GLY A 219 2.52 16.86 -9.19
CA GLY A 219 3.69 16.03 -9.50
C GLY A 219 3.49 15.18 -10.75
N ARG A 220 4.38 14.20 -10.93
CA ARG A 220 4.33 13.20 -12.01
C ARG A 220 3.71 11.87 -11.58
N ASN A 221 3.75 11.60 -10.28
CA ASN A 221 3.26 10.39 -9.65
C ASN A 221 2.56 10.77 -8.34
N LEU A 222 1.69 9.89 -7.85
CA LEU A 222 1.03 10.04 -6.54
C LEU A 222 1.04 8.69 -5.83
N TYR A 223 1.29 8.71 -4.51
CA TYR A 223 1.24 7.51 -3.68
C TYR A 223 0.26 7.69 -2.53
N SER A 224 -0.73 6.81 -2.44
CA SER A 224 -1.85 6.88 -1.49
C SER A 224 -1.96 5.58 -0.68
N PRO A 225 -1.11 5.40 0.34
CA PRO A 225 -1.16 4.25 1.21
C PRO A 225 -2.23 4.35 2.30
N LEU A 226 -2.67 3.20 2.77
CA LEU A 226 -3.59 2.98 3.86
C LEU A 226 -3.07 1.83 4.72
N TRP A 227 -2.94 2.09 6.01
CA TRP A 227 -2.49 1.13 7.01
C TRP A 227 -3.66 0.73 7.89
N LEU A 228 -3.85 -0.57 8.09
CA LEU A 228 -4.86 -1.14 8.98
C LEU A 228 -4.16 -1.95 10.06
N ASP A 229 -4.14 -1.44 11.29
CA ASP A 229 -3.70 -2.21 12.46
C ASP A 229 -4.86 -3.13 12.89
N LEU A 230 -4.63 -4.44 12.83
CA LEU A 230 -5.61 -5.49 13.13
C LEU A 230 -5.41 -6.08 14.54
N SER A 231 -4.31 -5.71 15.22
CA SER A 231 -3.96 -6.26 16.53
C SER A 231 -4.85 -5.69 17.64
N GLN A 232 -5.72 -6.54 18.19
CA GLN A 232 -6.61 -6.16 19.30
C GLN A 232 -5.87 -5.59 20.52
N ALA A 233 -4.63 -6.03 20.75
CA ALA A 233 -3.79 -5.51 21.83
C ALA A 233 -3.31 -4.07 21.57
N ARG A 234 -3.00 -3.76 20.30
CA ARG A 234 -2.55 -2.43 19.89
C ARG A 234 -3.65 -1.42 19.67
N LEU A 235 -4.88 -1.86 19.40
CA LEU A 235 -6.05 -0.99 19.31
C LEU A 235 -6.37 -0.22 20.61
N ARG A 236 -5.64 -0.44 21.71
CA ARG A 236 -5.76 0.31 22.96
C ARG A 236 -4.56 1.23 23.23
N ARG A 237 -3.56 1.21 22.35
CA ARG A 237 -2.32 1.99 22.47
C ARG A 237 -2.44 3.26 21.64
N GLU A 238 -1.61 4.23 21.97
CA GLU A 238 -1.44 5.44 21.18
C GLU A 238 -0.83 5.10 19.82
N CYS A 239 -1.29 5.79 18.78
CA CYS A 239 -0.77 5.64 17.42
C CYS A 239 -0.29 7.00 16.91
N THR A 240 0.86 7.01 16.24
CA THR A 240 1.42 8.19 15.58
C THR A 240 2.07 7.79 14.27
N TRP A 241 2.06 8.68 13.29
CA TRP A 241 2.74 8.44 12.02
C TRP A 241 3.36 9.70 11.44
N ARG A 242 4.42 9.54 10.64
CA ARG A 242 5.13 10.66 10.02
C ARG A 242 5.42 10.34 8.57
N ARG A 243 5.22 11.34 7.71
CA ARG A 243 5.86 11.40 6.41
C ARG A 243 7.33 11.72 6.63
N LEU A 244 8.20 10.99 5.96
CA LEU A 244 9.63 11.11 6.12
C LEU A 244 10.23 11.80 4.91
N SER A 245 11.30 12.57 5.14
CA SER A 245 12.13 13.08 4.06
C SER A 245 12.92 11.92 3.46
N VAL A 246 12.84 11.78 2.14
CA VAL A 246 13.71 10.90 1.36
C VAL A 246 14.80 11.76 0.76
N GLY A 247 16.07 11.38 0.94
CA GLY A 247 17.22 12.07 0.39
C GLY A 247 17.89 11.27 -0.73
N ALA A 248 18.47 11.93 -1.71
CA ALA A 248 19.41 11.33 -2.66
C ALA A 248 20.31 12.44 -3.22
N ASN A 249 21.59 12.15 -3.48
CA ASN A 249 22.52 13.12 -4.07
C ASN A 249 22.55 14.48 -3.34
N LEU A 250 22.50 14.48 -2.00
CA LEU A 250 22.44 15.69 -1.15
C LEU A 250 21.17 16.55 -1.30
N GLU A 251 20.13 16.04 -1.97
CA GLU A 251 18.86 16.72 -2.19
C GLU A 251 17.69 15.96 -1.59
N VAL A 252 16.72 16.71 -1.04
CA VAL A 252 15.43 16.14 -0.63
C VAL A 252 14.65 15.78 -1.89
N GLN A 253 14.30 14.51 -2.01
CA GLN A 253 13.56 13.99 -3.14
C GLN A 253 12.08 14.38 -3.04
N PRO A 254 11.48 14.87 -4.14
CA PRO A 254 10.04 15.10 -4.20
C PRO A 254 9.23 13.83 -3.96
N ARG A 255 8.01 13.99 -3.44
CA ARG A 255 7.12 12.87 -3.13
C ARG A 255 6.63 12.10 -4.34
N ASP A 256 6.65 12.72 -5.52
CA ASP A 256 6.39 12.07 -6.79
C ASP A 256 7.60 11.30 -7.34
N VAL A 257 8.75 11.36 -6.68
CA VAL A 257 9.96 10.57 -7.00
C VAL A 257 10.10 9.39 -6.06
N ALA A 258 9.95 9.62 -4.76
CA ALA A 258 9.95 8.59 -3.74
C ALA A 258 9.21 9.06 -2.48
N ALA A 259 8.66 8.11 -1.73
CA ALA A 259 7.92 8.38 -0.51
C ALA A 259 8.39 7.47 0.63
N GLY A 260 8.47 8.04 1.83
CA GLY A 260 8.83 7.33 3.06
C GLY A 260 7.83 7.64 4.17
N PHE A 261 7.45 6.63 4.96
CA PHE A 261 6.51 6.78 6.06
C PHE A 261 6.96 5.99 7.27
N ARG A 262 6.72 6.54 8.46
CA ARG A 262 6.80 5.79 9.71
C ARG A 262 5.41 5.67 10.31
N VAL A 263 4.98 4.47 10.68
CA VAL A 263 3.77 4.23 11.48
C VAL A 263 4.21 3.64 12.81
N GLN A 264 3.65 4.12 13.92
CA GLN A 264 3.97 3.65 15.27
C GLN A 264 2.69 3.40 16.05
N SER A 265 2.67 2.30 16.80
CA SER A 265 1.57 1.88 17.67
C SER A 265 2.13 1.40 19.01
N GLY A 266 2.03 2.25 20.04
CA GLY A 266 2.76 2.10 21.28
C GLY A 266 4.29 2.13 21.06
N LYS A 267 4.97 1.02 21.39
CA LYS A 267 6.43 0.88 21.24
C LYS A 267 6.84 0.24 19.91
N GLU A 268 5.89 -0.33 19.19
CA GLU A 268 6.13 -0.97 17.89
C GLU A 268 6.03 0.08 16.80
N GLN A 269 6.95 0.04 15.83
CA GLN A 269 7.00 1.01 14.75
C GLN A 269 7.56 0.36 13.48
N TRP A 270 7.06 0.85 12.36
CA TRP A 270 7.36 0.34 11.03
C TRP A 270 7.77 1.48 10.12
N LEU A 271 8.64 1.17 9.17
CA LEU A 271 9.05 2.05 8.10
C LEU A 271 8.54 1.46 6.78
N VAL A 272 7.98 2.35 5.95
CA VAL A 272 7.62 2.05 4.58
C VAL A 272 8.40 2.99 3.68
N TYR A 273 9.01 2.46 2.63
CA TYR A 273 9.61 3.23 1.56
C TYR A 273 9.12 2.73 0.20
N ARG A 274 8.82 3.65 -0.71
CA ARG A 274 8.43 3.36 -2.09
C ARG A 274 9.13 4.31 -3.05
N SER A 275 9.81 3.76 -4.05
CA SER A 275 10.25 4.47 -5.25
C SER A 275 9.07 4.61 -6.22
N LEU A 276 8.90 5.80 -6.79
CA LEU A 276 7.85 6.09 -7.81
C LEU A 276 8.44 6.51 -9.15
N ALA A 277 9.72 6.88 -9.17
CA ALA A 277 10.51 7.11 -10.36
C ALA A 277 11.58 6.01 -10.49
N PRO A 278 12.43 5.99 -11.54
CA PRO A 278 13.51 5.02 -11.65
C PRO A 278 14.32 4.89 -10.35
N ARG A 279 14.68 3.66 -10.01
CA ARG A 279 15.40 3.34 -8.78
C ARG A 279 16.71 4.11 -8.72
N GLY A 280 17.09 4.50 -7.51
CA GLY A 280 18.36 5.16 -7.22
C GLY A 280 18.71 4.93 -5.77
N ASN A 281 19.96 5.20 -5.41
CA ASN A 281 20.40 5.10 -4.02
C ASN A 281 19.73 6.24 -3.21
N ARG A 282 18.68 5.91 -2.46
CA ARG A 282 17.92 6.88 -1.68
C ARG A 282 17.98 6.56 -0.20
N THR A 283 18.12 7.59 0.62
CA THR A 283 18.17 7.50 2.07
C THR A 283 16.84 7.89 2.71
N VAL A 284 16.38 7.13 3.70
CA VAL A 284 15.29 7.53 4.61
C VAL A 284 15.64 7.08 6.03
N LEU A 285 15.52 7.98 7.01
CA LEU A 285 15.94 7.76 8.40
C LEU A 285 17.37 7.16 8.53
N GLY A 286 18.29 7.61 7.67
CA GLY A 286 19.68 7.16 7.67
C GLY A 286 19.94 5.79 7.03
N GLN A 287 18.90 5.11 6.52
CA GLN A 287 19.04 3.85 5.78
C GLN A 287 19.00 4.10 4.28
N ASN A 288 19.91 3.45 3.55
CA ASN A 288 20.02 3.56 2.10
C ASN A 288 19.35 2.37 1.42
N PHE A 289 18.50 2.66 0.44
CA PHE A 289 17.79 1.66 -0.35
C PHE A 289 18.07 1.85 -1.83
N LEU A 290 18.31 0.74 -2.52
CA LEU A 290 18.34 0.65 -3.99
C LEU A 290 17.05 0.03 -4.55
N SER A 291 16.12 -0.29 -3.66
CA SER A 291 14.93 -1.10 -3.85
C SER A 291 13.76 -0.26 -4.34
N GLU A 292 12.75 -0.90 -4.93
CA GLU A 292 11.48 -0.26 -5.27
C GLU A 292 10.56 -0.08 -4.07
N PHE A 293 10.49 -1.08 -3.21
CA PHE A 293 9.60 -1.07 -2.06
C PHE A 293 10.26 -1.74 -0.87
N VAL A 294 10.16 -1.10 0.28
CA VAL A 294 10.64 -1.64 1.56
C VAL A 294 9.55 -1.46 2.60
N LEU A 295 9.30 -2.53 3.34
CA LEU A 295 8.46 -2.57 4.53
C LEU A 295 9.27 -3.26 5.62
N CYS A 296 9.57 -2.54 6.70
CA CYS A 296 10.38 -3.09 7.79
C CYS A 296 9.85 -2.65 9.16
N ARG A 297 10.22 -3.40 10.19
CA ARG A 297 9.94 -3.08 11.60
C ARG A 297 11.21 -2.58 12.28
N PHE A 298 11.07 -1.68 13.24
CA PHE A 298 12.19 -1.35 14.13
C PHE A 298 12.23 -2.30 15.32
N LEU A 299 13.43 -2.77 15.63
CA LEU A 299 13.72 -3.54 16.83
C LEU A 299 13.98 -2.59 18.01
N SER A 300 13.90 -3.12 19.23
CA SER A 300 14.24 -2.37 20.45
C SER A 300 15.68 -1.86 20.47
N SER A 301 16.58 -2.44 19.67
CA SER A 301 17.95 -2.00 19.47
C SER A 301 18.09 -0.76 18.56
N GLY A 302 17.02 -0.32 17.92
CA GLY A 302 17.03 0.74 16.91
C GLY A 302 17.42 0.27 15.50
N LYS A 303 17.81 -1.01 15.34
CA LYS A 303 17.99 -1.64 14.02
C LYS A 303 16.64 -1.93 13.37
N THR A 304 16.63 -2.09 12.06
CA THR A 304 15.47 -2.58 11.32
C THR A 304 15.60 -4.07 11.01
N GLU A 305 14.46 -4.72 10.88
CA GLU A 305 14.31 -6.06 10.33
C GLU A 305 13.28 -5.99 9.21
N ASP A 306 13.65 -6.48 8.02
CA ASP A 306 12.78 -6.40 6.85
C ASP A 306 11.64 -7.40 6.96
N ILE A 307 10.43 -6.88 6.73
CA ILE A 307 9.21 -7.67 6.53
C ILE A 307 9.09 -8.00 5.04
N LEU A 308 9.40 -7.02 4.18
CA LEU A 308 9.46 -7.16 2.73
C LEU A 308 10.46 -6.17 2.15
N GLU A 309 11.26 -6.64 1.20
CA GLU A 309 12.05 -5.80 0.31
C GLU A 309 11.87 -6.28 -1.12
N ILE A 310 11.47 -5.38 -2.00
CA ILE A 310 11.34 -5.62 -3.44
C ILE A 310 12.44 -4.80 -4.11
N GLU A 311 13.39 -5.51 -4.73
CA GLU A 311 14.48 -4.90 -5.48
C GLU A 311 13.96 -4.23 -6.72
#